data_AF-A0A645J3G5-F1
#
_entry.id   AF-A0A645J3G5-F1
#
_cell.length_a   1.000
_cell.length_b   1.000
_cell.length_c   1.000
_cell.angle_alpha   90.00
_cell.angle_beta   90.00
_cell.angle_gamma   90.00
#
_symmetry.space_group_name_H-M   'P 1'
#
loop_
_entity.id
_entity.type
_entity.pdbx_description
1 polymer ?
#
loop_
_entity_poly.entity_id
_entity_poly.type
_entity_poly.pdbx_seq_one_letter_code
_entity_poly.pdbx_strand_id
1 'polypeptide(L)'
;MNASGINRRINREKLDFATTHQALVTPESRQAKIYAALTTLLRIRQQHPAFSPAAAQQVLTLPDALFGVKRHHQTEEETVYGIVNVTGASQTLFLPVTGTDLLTGTPFNGVCELAGWQTIWIHVKAQPEA
;
A
#
# COMPACT_ATOMS: atom_id res chain seq x y z
N MET A 1 -8.89 -15.11 40.25
CA MET A 1 -8.63 -13.71 39.83
C MET A 1 -9.49 -13.44 38.60
N ASN A 2 -10.39 -12.45 38.71
CA ASN A 2 -11.51 -12.21 37.79
C ASN A 2 -11.04 -11.69 36.42
N ALA A 3 -11.06 -12.54 35.39
CA ALA A 3 -10.96 -12.09 34.01
C ALA A 3 -12.31 -11.47 33.61
N SER A 4 -12.35 -10.17 33.34
CA SER A 4 -13.60 -9.41 33.17
C SER A 4 -14.44 -9.75 31.91
N GLY A 5 -14.20 -10.87 31.22
CA GLY A 5 -14.96 -11.33 30.04
C GLY A 5 -14.89 -10.46 28.78
N ILE A 6 -14.09 -9.39 28.75
CA ILE A 6 -14.04 -8.44 27.62
C ILE A 6 -12.85 -8.76 26.73
N ASN A 7 -13.04 -9.68 25.77
CA ASN A 7 -12.00 -10.12 24.82
C ASN A 7 -11.36 -8.97 24.03
N ARG A 8 -12.07 -7.86 23.81
CA ARG A 8 -11.54 -6.71 23.06
C ARG A 8 -10.49 -5.89 23.81
N ARG A 9 -10.26 -6.13 25.11
CA ARG A 9 -9.27 -5.38 25.91
C ARG A 9 -7.83 -5.61 25.42
N ILE A 10 -7.54 -6.76 24.81
CA ILE A 10 -6.20 -7.09 24.29
C ILE A 10 -5.74 -6.13 23.18
N ASN A 11 -6.67 -5.54 22.40
CA ASN A 11 -6.37 -4.58 21.32
C ASN A 11 -6.43 -3.11 21.78
N ARG A 12 -6.34 -2.86 23.10
CA ARG A 12 -6.39 -1.52 23.72
C ARG A 12 -5.26 -1.34 24.74
N GLU A 13 -4.09 -1.86 24.41
CA GLU A 13 -2.88 -1.65 25.21
C GLU A 13 -2.65 -0.15 25.43
N LYS A 14 -2.30 0.22 26.66
CA LYS A 14 -1.85 1.58 26.98
C LYS A 14 -0.35 1.62 26.74
N LEU A 15 0.05 2.37 25.72
CA LEU A 15 1.46 2.54 25.38
C LEU A 15 2.16 3.41 26.43
N ASP A 16 3.22 2.89 27.02
CA ASP A 16 4.14 3.68 27.84
C ASP A 16 5.00 4.58 26.93
N PHE A 17 5.08 5.86 27.27
CA PHE A 17 5.78 6.84 26.44
C PHE A 17 7.26 6.53 26.29
N ALA A 18 7.97 6.27 27.40
CA ALA A 18 9.41 6.07 27.38
C ALA A 18 9.79 4.84 26.55
N THR A 19 9.08 3.73 26.77
CA THR A 19 9.28 2.47 26.05
C THR A 19 8.97 2.63 24.56
N THR A 20 7.85 3.28 24.22
CA THR A 20 7.43 3.48 22.83
C THR A 20 8.39 4.40 22.09
N HIS A 21 8.79 5.51 22.71
CA HIS A 21 9.77 6.43 22.16
C HIS A 21 11.10 5.71 21.89
N GLN A 22 11.61 4.95 22.86
CA GLN A 22 12.84 4.20 22.70
C GLN A 22 12.76 3.20 21.53
N ALA A 23 11.64 2.48 21.40
CA ALA A 23 11.43 1.59 20.27
C ALA A 23 11.44 2.35 18.93
N LEU A 24 10.76 3.50 18.84
CA LEU A 24 10.69 4.29 17.60
C LEU A 24 12.03 4.92 17.19
N VAL A 25 12.87 5.32 18.14
CA VAL A 25 14.20 5.89 17.82
C VAL A 25 15.29 4.84 17.62
N THR A 26 15.02 3.56 17.91
CA THR A 26 15.96 2.46 17.68
C THR A 26 15.75 1.90 16.26
N PRO A 27 16.65 2.15 15.29
CA PRO A 27 16.39 1.88 13.86
C PRO A 27 16.11 0.41 13.54
N GLU A 28 16.74 -0.50 14.28
CA GLU A 28 16.57 -1.94 14.07
C GLU A 28 15.27 -2.51 14.63
N SER A 29 14.56 -1.74 15.46
CA SER A 29 13.31 -2.19 16.06
C SER A 29 12.23 -2.39 14.99
N ARG A 30 11.31 -3.31 15.26
CA ARG A 30 10.14 -3.55 14.41
C ARG A 30 9.28 -2.28 14.28
N GLN A 31 9.09 -1.56 15.39
CA GLN A 31 8.26 -0.37 15.45
C GLN A 31 8.83 0.76 14.59
N ALA A 32 10.14 1.00 14.68
CA ALA A 32 10.81 2.01 13.87
C ALA A 32 10.69 1.69 12.37
N LYS A 33 10.94 0.43 11.98
CA LYS A 33 10.82 -0.03 10.59
C LYS A 33 9.40 0.13 10.05
N ILE A 34 8.39 -0.30 10.81
CA ILE A 34 6.98 -0.17 10.41
C ILE A 34 6.57 1.31 10.33
N TYR A 35 6.91 2.11 11.34
CA TYR A 35 6.59 3.53 11.38
C TYR A 35 7.19 4.29 10.20
N ALA A 36 8.47 4.04 9.90
CA ALA A 36 9.15 4.63 8.76
C ALA A 36 8.47 4.24 7.43
N ALA A 37 8.20 2.94 7.23
CA ALA A 37 7.55 2.46 6.02
C ALA A 37 6.15 3.07 5.82
N LEU A 38 5.30 3.06 6.86
CA LEU A 38 3.97 3.65 6.80
C LEU A 38 4.01 5.16 6.56
N THR A 39 4.96 5.87 7.18
CA THR A 39 5.14 7.32 6.97
C THR A 39 5.52 7.61 5.52
N THR A 40 6.40 6.81 4.91
CA THR A 40 6.75 6.94 3.49
C THR A 40 5.53 6.74 2.59
N LEU A 41 4.72 5.70 2.84
CA LEU A 41 3.48 5.47 2.08
C LEU A 41 2.51 6.65 2.20
N LEU A 42 2.36 7.24 3.39
CA LEU A 42 1.50 8.41 3.60
C LEU A 42 2.00 9.64 2.85
N ARG A 43 3.32 9.87 2.81
CA ARG A 43 3.91 10.99 2.05
C ARG A 43 3.65 10.85 0.55
N ILE A 44 3.88 9.66 -0.01
CA ILE A 44 3.57 9.37 -1.42
C ILE A 44 2.08 9.59 -1.67
N ARG A 45 1.21 9.00 -0.82
CA ARG A 45 -0.25 9.11 -0.94
C ARG A 45 -0.74 10.56 -0.98
N GLN A 46 -0.13 11.46 -0.20
CA GLN A 46 -0.50 12.88 -0.15
C GLN A 46 -0.19 13.65 -1.44
N GLN A 47 0.71 13.15 -2.29
CA GLN A 47 1.16 13.83 -3.50
C GLN A 47 0.30 13.51 -4.72
N HIS A 48 -0.66 12.60 -4.60
CA HIS A 48 -1.36 12.00 -5.73
C HIS A 48 -2.89 12.10 -5.57
N PRO A 49 -3.56 12.96 -6.37
CA PRO A 49 -5.02 13.13 -6.37
C PRO A 49 -5.83 11.83 -6.49
N ALA A 50 -5.31 10.80 -7.17
CA ALA A 50 -5.96 9.50 -7.30
C ALA A 50 -6.23 8.83 -5.94
N PHE A 51 -5.51 9.22 -4.87
CA PHE A 51 -5.75 8.74 -3.52
C PHE A 51 -6.82 9.51 -2.75
N SER A 52 -7.34 10.62 -3.28
CA SER A 52 -8.46 11.36 -2.68
C SER A 52 -9.64 10.42 -2.37
N PRO A 53 -10.31 10.56 -1.22
CA PRO A 53 -11.52 9.79 -0.91
C PRO A 53 -12.63 9.94 -1.97
N ALA A 54 -12.66 11.07 -2.69
CA ALA A 54 -13.63 11.34 -3.75
C ALA A 54 -13.23 10.74 -5.12
N ALA A 55 -12.00 10.25 -5.28
CA ALA A 55 -11.57 9.58 -6.50
C ALA A 55 -12.34 8.25 -6.68
N ALA A 56 -12.71 7.96 -7.92
CA ALA A 56 -13.42 6.73 -8.27
C ALA A 56 -12.52 5.52 -8.01
N GLN A 57 -13.13 4.39 -7.63
CA GLN A 57 -12.44 3.13 -7.41
C GLN A 57 -13.11 2.00 -8.18
N GLN A 58 -12.31 1.21 -8.87
CA GLN A 58 -12.72 -0.03 -9.52
C GLN A 58 -11.85 -1.18 -9.01
N VAL A 59 -12.47 -2.29 -8.60
CA VAL A 59 -11.75 -3.53 -8.27
C VAL A 59 -11.30 -4.20 -9.57
N LEU A 60 -10.03 -4.63 -9.61
CA LEU A 60 -9.46 -5.31 -10.76
C LEU A 60 -9.80 -6.80 -10.72
N THR A 61 -10.07 -7.39 -11.88
CA THR A 61 -10.12 -8.84 -12.03
C THR A 61 -8.69 -9.35 -12.21
N LEU A 62 -8.14 -9.92 -11.14
CA LEU A 62 -6.79 -10.50 -11.08
C LEU A 62 -6.89 -11.97 -10.59
N PRO A 63 -5.83 -12.79 -10.75
CA PRO A 63 -5.77 -14.11 -10.11
C PRO A 63 -5.94 -14.02 -8.60
N ASP A 64 -6.49 -15.05 -7.96
CA ASP A 64 -6.84 -15.06 -6.52
C ASP A 64 -5.68 -14.69 -5.57
N ALA A 65 -4.44 -14.92 -5.99
CA ALA A 65 -3.25 -14.58 -5.22
C ALA A 65 -2.92 -13.07 -5.20
N LEU A 66 -3.57 -12.28 -6.06
CA LEU A 66 -3.39 -10.85 -6.21
C LEU A 66 -4.71 -10.11 -6.00
N PHE A 67 -4.70 -9.08 -5.16
CA PHE A 67 -5.81 -8.15 -5.03
C PHE A 67 -5.38 -6.78 -5.57
N GLY A 68 -6.25 -6.11 -6.32
CA GLY A 68 -5.92 -4.81 -6.87
C GLY A 68 -7.11 -3.91 -7.09
N VAL A 69 -6.84 -2.61 -7.04
CA VAL A 69 -7.81 -1.55 -7.33
C VAL A 69 -7.21 -0.53 -8.28
N LYS A 70 -8.00 -0.07 -9.24
CA LYS A 70 -7.76 1.15 -10.01
C LYS A 70 -8.40 2.31 -9.28
N ARG A 71 -7.64 3.38 -9.03
CA ARG A 71 -8.17 4.66 -8.57
C ARG A 71 -7.98 5.73 -9.64
N HIS A 72 -9.01 6.53 -9.87
CA HIS A 72 -9.00 7.58 -10.89
C HIS A 72 -9.58 8.88 -10.35
N HIS A 73 -8.82 9.97 -10.48
CA HIS A 73 -9.27 11.31 -10.16
C HIS A 73 -9.71 12.02 -11.45
N GLN A 74 -11.01 12.27 -11.60
CA GLN A 74 -11.60 12.76 -12.85
C GLN A 74 -11.05 14.14 -13.28
N THR A 75 -10.89 15.07 -12.33
CA THR A 75 -10.54 16.46 -12.63
C THR A 75 -9.06 16.67 -12.96
N GLU A 76 -8.18 15.90 -12.31
CA GLU A 76 -6.72 15.98 -12.55
C GLU A 76 -6.23 14.87 -13.49
N GLU A 77 -7.17 14.06 -14.00
CA GLU A 77 -6.94 12.95 -14.91
C GLU A 77 -5.87 11.94 -14.43
N GLU A 78 -5.66 11.86 -13.12
CA GLU A 78 -4.65 11.00 -12.52
C GLU A 78 -5.20 9.58 -12.29
N THR A 79 -4.44 8.58 -12.69
CA THR A 79 -4.78 7.16 -12.46
C THR A 79 -3.65 6.45 -11.74
N VAL A 80 -3.99 5.78 -10.63
CA VAL A 80 -3.08 4.89 -9.90
C VAL A 80 -3.71 3.52 -9.74
N TYR A 81 -2.95 2.47 -10.07
CA TYR A 81 -3.30 1.09 -9.76
C TYR A 81 -2.56 0.66 -8.49
N GLY A 82 -3.30 0.26 -7.45
CA GLY A 82 -2.72 -0.36 -6.25
C GLY A 82 -2.94 -1.86 -6.29
N ILE A 83 -1.86 -2.65 -6.29
CA ILE A 83 -1.91 -4.12 -6.27
C ILE A 83 -1.15 -4.63 -5.05
N VAL A 84 -1.64 -5.71 -4.46
CA VAL A 84 -0.99 -6.44 -3.37
C VAL A 84 -1.04 -7.94 -3.65
N ASN A 85 0.10 -8.60 -3.43
CA ASN A 85 0.15 -10.05 -3.33
C ASN A 85 -0.38 -10.46 -1.95
N VAL A 86 -1.49 -11.19 -1.93
CA VAL A 86 -2.14 -11.63 -0.68
C VAL A 86 -1.65 -13.00 -0.21
N THR A 87 -0.57 -13.49 -0.81
CA THR A 87 0.08 -14.77 -0.46
C THR A 87 1.52 -14.54 -0.03
N GLY A 88 2.11 -15.56 0.62
CA GLY A 88 3.53 -15.56 0.96
C GLY A 88 4.46 -16.01 -0.17
N ALA A 89 3.93 -16.48 -1.29
CA ALA A 89 4.71 -16.93 -2.45
C ALA A 89 4.82 -15.83 -3.50
N SER A 90 5.90 -15.80 -4.28
CA SER A 90 6.00 -14.88 -5.41
C SER A 90 4.87 -15.10 -6.43
N GLN A 91 4.36 -14.01 -7.00
CA GLN A 91 3.31 -14.03 -8.01
C GLN A 91 3.68 -13.11 -9.17
N THR A 92 3.43 -13.54 -10.40
CA THR A 92 3.57 -12.68 -11.57
C THR A 92 2.34 -11.79 -11.72
N LEU A 93 2.55 -10.48 -11.77
CA LEU A 93 1.53 -9.51 -12.10
C LEU A 93 1.61 -9.19 -13.60
N PHE A 94 0.48 -9.37 -14.31
CA PHE A 94 0.27 -8.83 -15.65
C PHE A 94 -0.79 -7.73 -15.58
N LEU A 95 -0.49 -6.55 -16.10
CA LEU A 95 -1.41 -5.43 -16.16
C LEU A 95 -1.14 -4.64 -17.46
N PRO A 96 -2.09 -4.47 -18.38
CA PRO A 96 -1.84 -3.91 -19.71
C PRO A 96 -1.69 -2.38 -19.71
N VAL A 97 -0.79 -1.85 -18.89
CA VAL A 97 -0.48 -0.43 -18.74
C VAL A 97 1.01 -0.22 -18.61
N THR A 98 1.46 0.99 -18.92
CA THR A 98 2.81 1.45 -18.62
C THR A 98 2.75 2.60 -17.63
N GLY A 99 3.80 2.74 -16.81
CA GLY A 99 3.79 3.71 -15.74
C GLY A 99 5.06 3.69 -14.91
N THR A 100 4.94 4.19 -13.70
CA THR A 100 6.00 4.20 -12.70
C THR A 100 5.45 3.62 -11.41
N ASP A 101 6.17 2.70 -10.78
CA ASP A 101 5.90 2.30 -9.41
C ASP A 101 6.27 3.45 -8.47
N LEU A 102 5.29 4.01 -7.80
CA LEU A 102 5.46 5.12 -6.86
C LEU A 102 6.27 4.73 -5.63
N LEU A 103 6.36 3.44 -5.30
CA LEU A 103 7.05 2.98 -4.09
C LEU A 103 8.57 2.89 -4.30
N THR A 104 9.00 2.52 -5.51
CA THR A 104 10.41 2.34 -5.85
C THR A 104 10.94 3.37 -6.84
N GLY A 105 10.06 4.12 -7.50
CA GLY A 105 10.39 5.01 -8.61
C GLY A 105 10.74 4.29 -9.91
N THR A 106 10.60 2.96 -9.96
CA THR A 106 11.01 2.17 -11.13
C THR A 106 9.93 2.17 -12.22
N PRO A 107 10.31 2.13 -13.51
CA PRO A 107 9.33 1.99 -14.59
C PRO A 107 8.58 0.65 -14.52
N PHE A 108 7.28 0.69 -14.76
CA PHE A 108 6.45 -0.50 -14.95
C PHE A 108 6.03 -0.61 -16.41
N ASN A 109 6.33 -1.75 -17.04
CA ASN A 109 6.12 -1.98 -18.48
C ASN A 109 5.09 -3.09 -18.76
N GLY A 110 4.15 -3.29 -17.83
CA GLY A 110 3.02 -4.19 -17.99
C GLY A 110 3.16 -5.57 -17.32
N VAL A 111 4.38 -5.94 -16.91
CA VAL A 111 4.65 -7.18 -16.20
C VAL A 111 5.72 -6.98 -15.13
N CYS A 112 5.54 -7.61 -13.97
CA CYS A 112 6.59 -7.76 -12.97
C CYS A 112 6.33 -8.99 -12.07
N GLU A 113 7.32 -9.35 -11.27
CA GLU A 113 7.16 -10.31 -10.19
C GLU A 113 6.95 -9.55 -8.86
N LEU A 114 5.94 -9.96 -8.10
CA LEU A 114 5.68 -9.47 -6.75
C LEU A 114 6.05 -10.57 -5.76
N ALA A 115 7.00 -10.26 -4.87
CA ALA A 115 7.31 -11.12 -3.74
C ALA A 115 6.09 -11.31 -2.82
N GLY A 116 6.16 -12.29 -1.92
CA GLY A 116 5.12 -12.51 -0.93
C GLY A 116 4.79 -11.25 -0.13
N TRP A 117 3.50 -10.93 -0.01
CA TRP A 117 3.00 -9.73 0.69
C TRP A 117 3.42 -8.38 0.09
N GLN A 118 4.11 -8.37 -1.06
CA GLN A 118 4.54 -7.14 -1.70
C GLN A 118 3.35 -6.36 -2.26
N THR A 119 3.43 -5.03 -2.17
CA THR A 119 2.51 -4.12 -2.85
C THR A 119 3.26 -3.27 -3.87
N ILE A 120 2.56 -2.87 -4.91
CA ILE A 120 3.05 -1.98 -5.97
C ILE A 120 1.97 -0.94 -6.27
N TRP A 121 2.35 0.33 -6.43
CA TRP A 121 1.45 1.43 -6.79
C TRP A 121 1.87 2.02 -8.13
N ILE A 122 1.16 1.69 -9.20
CA ILE A 122 1.52 2.07 -10.56
C ILE A 122 0.78 3.36 -10.92
N HIS A 123 1.51 4.47 -11.00
CA HIS A 123 1.01 5.70 -11.61
C HIS A 123 1.15 5.62 -13.13
N VAL A 124 0.05 5.79 -13.83
CA VAL A 124 -0.03 5.59 -15.28
C VAL A 124 0.47 6.83 -16.01
N LYS A 125 1.31 6.65 -17.03
CA LYS A 125 1.58 7.74 -17.98
C LYS A 125 0.37 7.86 -18.90
N ALA A 126 -0.14 9.07 -19.12
CA ALA A 126 -1.22 9.31 -20.07
C ALA A 126 -0.97 8.51 -21.37
N GLN A 127 -1.81 7.50 -21.63
CA GLN A 127 -1.77 6.81 -22.91
C GLN A 127 -2.44 7.76 -23.91
N PRO A 128 -1.81 8.06 -25.06
CA PRO A 128 -2.55 8.68 -26.15
C PRO A 128 -3.70 7.72 -26.50
N GLU A 129 -4.92 8.27 -26.58
CA GLU A 129 -6.06 7.53 -27.08
C GLU A 129 -5.71 6.91 -28.45
N ALA A 130 -6.04 5.63 -28.61
CA ALA A 130 -5.89 4.90 -29.87
C ALA A 130 -7.00 5.30 -30.86
#